data_AF-A0A0P8XQ53-F1
#
_entry.id   AF-A0A0P8XQ53-F1
#
_cell.length_a   1.000
_cell.length_b   1.000
_cell.length_c   1.000
_cell.angle_alpha   90.00
_cell.angle_beta   90.00
_cell.angle_gamma   90.00
#
_symmetry.space_group_name_H-M   'P 1'
#
loop_
_entity.id
_entity.type
_entity.pdbx_description
1 polymer ?
#
loop_
_entity_poly.entity_id
_entity_poly.type
_entity_poly.pdbx_seq_one_letter_code
_entity_poly.pdbx_strand_id
1 'polypeptide(L)'
;MIIEDKVKEIGDSNYFLCMDEACDVVYYNEESKKFTKKDVKVPIWFKIDANPKYICYCNKVTEKQIEKVIIEEGARNVKDVIKLTGAMKSSQCKIKNPTGNCCYDVVKETVDKILKKI
;
A
#
# COMPACT_ATOMS: atom_id res chain seq x y z
N MET A 1 2.02 -9.04 -8.21
CA MET A 1 1.55 -8.87 -6.81
C MET A 1 1.49 -10.19 -6.07
N ILE A 2 0.89 -11.21 -6.67
CA ILE A 2 0.89 -12.60 -6.19
C ILE A 2 2.32 -13.19 -6.19
N ILE A 3 2.63 -14.07 -5.23
CA ILE A 3 3.90 -14.82 -5.17
C ILE A 3 4.00 -15.79 -6.37
N GLU A 4 5.21 -16.09 -6.81
CA GLU A 4 5.46 -16.84 -8.05
C GLU A 4 4.77 -18.22 -8.06
N ASP A 5 4.83 -18.94 -6.95
CA ASP A 5 4.22 -20.28 -6.81
C ASP A 5 2.70 -20.30 -7.02
N LYS A 6 2.05 -19.14 -6.82
CA LYS A 6 0.60 -18.95 -6.90
C LYS A 6 0.14 -18.31 -8.21
N VAL A 7 1.06 -17.85 -9.07
CA VAL A 7 0.68 -17.18 -10.34
C VAL A 7 -0.11 -18.10 -11.25
N LYS A 8 0.25 -19.39 -11.32
CA LYS A 8 -0.48 -20.40 -12.13
C LYS A 8 -1.92 -20.63 -11.69
N GLU A 9 -2.28 -20.16 -10.50
CA GLU A 9 -3.62 -20.30 -9.94
C GLU A 9 -4.54 -19.11 -10.28
N ILE A 10 -4.00 -18.08 -10.94
CA ILE A 10 -4.77 -16.92 -11.41
C ILE A 10 -5.56 -17.34 -12.65
N GLY A 11 -6.89 -17.44 -12.52
CA GLY A 11 -7.82 -17.59 -13.63
C GLY A 11 -8.08 -16.29 -14.41
N ASP A 12 -8.92 -16.37 -15.44
CA ASP A 12 -9.19 -15.27 -16.38
C ASP A 12 -10.24 -14.26 -15.88
N SER A 13 -10.98 -14.56 -14.81
CA SER A 13 -11.97 -13.65 -14.24
C SER A 13 -11.35 -12.47 -13.49
N ASN A 14 -12.14 -11.40 -13.36
CA ASN A 14 -11.72 -10.20 -12.65
C ASN A 14 -11.53 -10.48 -11.15
N TYR A 15 -10.45 -9.93 -10.59
CA TYR A 15 -10.18 -9.99 -9.15
C TYR A 15 -10.48 -8.65 -8.48
N PHE A 16 -11.03 -8.75 -7.28
CA PHE A 16 -11.35 -7.64 -6.39
C PHE A 16 -10.43 -7.66 -5.18
N LEU A 17 -10.16 -6.48 -4.62
CA LEU A 17 -9.38 -6.31 -3.41
C LEU A 17 -10.32 -6.32 -2.19
N CYS A 18 -10.09 -7.21 -1.25
CA CYS A 18 -10.82 -7.25 0.01
C CYS A 18 -10.31 -6.14 0.94
N MET A 19 -11.15 -5.13 1.17
CA MET A 19 -10.82 -3.93 1.97
C MET A 19 -11.07 -4.07 3.48
N ASP A 20 -11.61 -5.20 3.94
CA ASP A 20 -11.77 -5.49 5.38
C ASP A 20 -10.39 -5.63 6.03
N GLU A 21 -10.10 -4.78 7.03
CA GLU A 21 -8.79 -4.69 7.69
C GLU A 21 -8.41 -5.96 8.47
N ALA A 22 -9.40 -6.69 9.01
CA ALA A 22 -9.20 -7.89 9.83
C ALA A 22 -9.22 -9.19 9.01
N CYS A 23 -9.69 -9.12 7.75
CA CYS A 23 -9.78 -10.28 6.89
C CYS A 23 -8.43 -10.68 6.27
N ASP A 24 -8.07 -11.95 6.36
CA ASP A 24 -6.83 -12.51 5.77
C ASP A 24 -6.82 -12.56 4.24
N VAL A 25 -8.00 -12.48 3.61
CA VAL A 25 -8.13 -12.43 2.15
C VAL A 25 -7.62 -11.09 1.63
N VAL A 26 -6.81 -11.14 0.58
CA VAL A 26 -6.34 -9.95 -0.15
C VAL A 26 -7.12 -9.83 -1.45
N TYR A 27 -7.03 -10.82 -2.34
CA TYR A 27 -7.76 -10.82 -3.60
C TYR A 27 -8.79 -11.93 -3.66
N TYR A 28 -9.92 -11.67 -4.29
CA TYR A 28 -10.95 -12.68 -4.55
C TYR A 28 -11.62 -12.44 -5.90
N ASN A 29 -12.25 -13.46 -6.47
CA ASN A 29 -13.09 -13.33 -7.66
C ASN A 29 -14.49 -13.95 -7.44
N GLU A 30 -15.34 -13.86 -8.47
CA GLU A 30 -16.70 -14.42 -8.47
C GLU A 30 -16.72 -15.96 -8.53
N GLU A 31 -15.66 -16.57 -9.05
CA GLU A 31 -15.49 -18.03 -9.12
C GLU A 31 -14.96 -18.63 -7.80
N SER A 32 -15.12 -17.90 -6.69
CA SER A 32 -14.68 -18.30 -5.34
C SER A 32 -13.17 -18.52 -5.18
N LYS A 33 -12.34 -18.09 -6.14
CA LYS A 33 -10.88 -18.04 -5.99
C LYS A 33 -10.51 -16.95 -5.00
N LYS A 34 -9.57 -17.25 -4.09
CA LYS A 34 -9.07 -16.33 -3.08
C LYS A 34 -7.55 -16.43 -2.98
N PHE A 35 -6.91 -15.29 -2.79
CA PHE A 35 -5.51 -15.15 -2.40
C PHE A 35 -5.45 -14.42 -1.06
N THR A 36 -4.66 -14.94 -0.14
CA THR A 36 -4.52 -14.42 1.22
C THR A 36 -3.27 -13.57 1.37
N LYS A 37 -3.05 -13.00 2.56
CA LYS A 37 -1.80 -12.29 2.92
C LYS A 37 -0.53 -13.12 2.69
N LYS A 38 -0.62 -14.45 2.74
CA LYS A 38 0.51 -15.37 2.49
C LYS A 38 0.84 -15.52 1.01
N ASP A 39 -0.12 -15.22 0.13
CA ASP A 39 0.00 -15.41 -1.31
C ASP A 39 0.45 -14.14 -2.04
N VAL A 40 0.74 -13.05 -1.33
CA VAL A 40 1.18 -11.76 -1.90
C VAL A 40 2.62 -11.42 -1.53
N LYS A 41 3.31 -10.74 -2.44
CA LYS A 41 4.73 -10.36 -2.30
C LYS A 41 4.99 -9.25 -1.26
N VAL A 42 3.94 -8.54 -0.84
CA VAL A 42 4.04 -7.38 0.06
C VAL A 42 2.84 -7.32 1.02
N PRO A 43 3.01 -6.81 2.25
CA PRO A 43 1.89 -6.50 3.13
C PRO A 43 0.96 -5.45 2.53
N ILE A 44 -0.34 -5.52 2.85
CA ILE A 44 -1.37 -4.61 2.35
C ILE A 44 -1.67 -3.57 3.41
N TRP A 45 -1.40 -2.29 3.15
CA TRP A 45 -1.27 -1.23 4.16
C TRP A 45 -2.46 -1.03 5.10
N PHE A 46 -3.68 -1.33 4.64
CA PHE A 46 -4.90 -1.19 5.43
C PHE A 46 -5.26 -2.46 6.21
N LYS A 47 -4.50 -3.56 6.07
CA LYS A 47 -4.68 -4.72 6.94
C LYS A 47 -4.10 -4.41 8.32
N ILE A 48 -4.78 -4.84 9.37
CA ILE A 48 -4.44 -4.47 10.75
C ILE A 48 -3.02 -4.87 11.17
N ASP A 49 -2.51 -5.96 10.59
CA ASP A 49 -1.20 -6.55 10.86
C ASP A 49 -0.14 -6.19 9.80
N ALA A 50 -0.40 -5.20 8.94
CA ALA A 50 0.51 -4.81 7.87
C ALA A 50 1.87 -4.32 8.42
N ASN A 51 2.90 -5.14 8.23
CA ASN A 51 4.25 -4.81 8.65
C ASN A 51 5.31 -5.24 7.60
N PRO A 52 6.06 -4.31 6.99
CA PRO A 52 5.91 -2.86 7.13
C PRO A 52 4.63 -2.35 6.43
N LYS A 53 4.09 -1.23 6.94
CA LYS A 53 2.95 -0.54 6.34
C LYS A 53 3.40 0.40 5.22
N TYR A 54 3.45 -0.12 4.00
CA TYR A 54 3.83 0.64 2.82
C TYR A 54 2.72 1.60 2.38
N ILE A 55 3.00 2.91 2.37
CA ILE A 55 2.09 3.92 1.84
C ILE A 55 2.36 4.14 0.34
N CYS A 56 3.64 4.16 -0.07
CA CYS A 56 4.01 4.14 -1.49
C CYS A 56 4.74 2.84 -1.82
N TYR A 57 4.05 1.92 -2.50
CA TYR A 57 4.62 0.64 -2.91
C TYR A 57 5.73 0.77 -3.95
N CYS A 58 5.61 1.74 -4.87
CA CYS A 58 6.57 1.91 -5.96
C CYS A 58 7.98 2.19 -5.48
N ASN A 59 8.08 3.04 -4.46
CA ASN A 59 9.32 3.51 -3.85
C ASN A 59 9.55 2.96 -2.44
N LYS A 60 8.72 1.99 -2.00
CA LYS A 60 8.78 1.35 -0.67
C LYS A 60 8.77 2.35 0.51
N VAL A 61 8.02 3.45 0.39
CA VAL A 61 7.86 4.41 1.49
C VAL A 61 6.82 3.91 2.47
N THR A 62 7.15 3.91 3.76
CA THR A 62 6.31 3.42 4.86
C THR A 62 5.66 4.55 5.65
N GLU A 63 4.59 4.24 6.41
CA GLU A 63 3.95 5.20 7.33
C GLU A 63 4.97 5.78 8.32
N LYS A 64 5.86 4.94 8.87
CA LYS A 64 6.93 5.36 9.78
C LYS A 64 7.92 6.35 9.16
N GLN A 65 8.26 6.19 7.88
CA GLN A 65 9.14 7.14 7.19
C GLN A 65 8.44 8.49 6.94
N ILE A 66 7.14 8.47 6.65
CA ILE A 66 6.34 9.70 6.53
C ILE A 66 6.28 10.41 7.89
N GLU A 67 6.02 9.67 8.97
CA GLU A 67 6.02 10.20 10.33
C GLU A 67 7.37 10.82 10.70
N LYS A 68 8.47 10.11 10.43
CA LYS A 68 9.83 10.61 10.67
C LYS A 68 10.08 11.97 10.01
N VAL A 69 9.80 12.12 8.72
CA VAL A 69 10.09 13.39 8.02
C VAL A 69 9.20 14.54 8.50
N ILE A 70 8.00 14.25 9.02
CA ILE A 70 7.12 15.26 9.62
C ILE A 70 7.64 15.70 10.99
N ILE A 71 7.97 14.74 11.86
CA ILE A 71 8.34 15.01 13.26
C ILE A 71 9.76 15.55 13.35
N GLU A 72 10.72 14.93 12.65
CA GLU A 72 12.15 15.19 12.83
C GLU A 72 12.72 16.16 11.79
N GLU A 73 12.21 16.12 10.55
CA GLU A 73 12.77 16.87 9.41
C GLU A 73 11.93 18.08 8.99
N GLY A 74 10.82 18.34 9.69
CA GLY A 74 10.03 19.55 9.52
C GLY A 74 9.09 19.57 8.30
N ALA A 75 8.76 18.42 7.69
CA ALA A 75 7.77 18.38 6.62
C ALA A 75 6.39 18.86 7.11
N ARG A 76 5.72 19.76 6.37
CA ARG A 76 4.42 20.33 6.79
C ARG A 76 3.30 20.18 5.77
N ASN A 77 3.58 19.53 4.64
CA ASN A 77 2.59 19.24 3.61
C ASN A 77 3.01 18.03 2.78
N VAL A 78 2.11 17.56 1.92
CA VAL A 78 2.33 16.39 1.04
C VAL A 78 3.55 16.58 0.12
N LYS A 79 3.79 17.80 -0.38
CA LYS A 79 4.92 18.08 -1.28
C LYS A 79 6.27 17.91 -0.57
N ASP A 80 6.39 18.39 0.66
CA ASP A 80 7.60 18.21 1.48
C ASP A 80 7.85 16.72 1.76
N VAL A 81 6.79 15.99 2.14
CA VAL A 81 6.86 14.56 2.41
C VAL A 81 7.30 13.78 1.17
N ILE A 82 6.71 14.08 0.01
CA ILE A 82 7.11 13.46 -1.26
C ILE A 82 8.60 13.75 -1.57
N LYS A 83 9.03 15.00 -1.38
CA LYS A 83 10.40 15.44 -1.62
C LYS A 83 11.40 14.70 -0.72
N LEU A 84 11.10 14.56 0.57
CA LEU A 84 12.01 13.98 1.57
C LEU A 84 12.00 12.45 1.55
N THR A 85 10.83 11.82 1.36
CA THR A 85 10.71 10.35 1.37
C THR A 85 10.98 9.71 0.02
N GLY A 86 10.86 10.46 -1.08
CA GLY A 86 10.92 9.92 -2.44
C GLY A 86 9.68 9.14 -2.87
N ALA A 87 8.56 9.26 -2.15
CA ALA A 87 7.28 8.71 -2.58
C ALA A 87 6.94 9.18 -4.00
N MET A 88 6.31 8.32 -4.81
CA MET A 88 5.84 8.63 -6.17
C MET A 88 6.95 8.94 -7.22
N LYS A 89 8.24 8.89 -6.85
CA LYS A 89 9.37 9.23 -7.74
C LYS A 89 9.55 8.27 -8.92
N SER A 90 9.25 6.99 -8.75
CA SER A 90 9.42 5.96 -9.80
C SER A 90 8.12 5.17 -9.96
N SER A 91 7.10 5.85 -10.48
CA SER A 91 5.72 5.38 -10.49
C SER A 91 5.52 4.16 -11.40
N GLN A 92 5.11 3.03 -10.80
CA GLN A 92 4.71 1.79 -11.46
C GLN A 92 3.44 1.23 -10.79
N CYS A 93 2.51 2.13 -10.44
CA CYS A 93 1.39 1.86 -9.54
C CYS A 93 0.50 0.69 -10.01
N LYS A 94 0.23 0.60 -11.31
CA LYS A 94 -0.54 -0.51 -11.91
C LYS A 94 0.04 -1.91 -11.60
N ILE A 95 1.34 -1.99 -11.37
CA ILE A 95 2.07 -3.25 -11.17
C ILE A 95 2.41 -3.46 -9.69
N LYS A 96 2.84 -2.39 -9.02
CA LYS A 96 3.41 -2.45 -7.66
C LYS A 96 2.40 -2.12 -6.55
N ASN A 97 1.33 -1.36 -6.82
CA ASN A 97 0.33 -1.04 -5.80
C ASN A 97 -0.78 -2.11 -5.80
N PRO A 98 -1.16 -2.69 -4.66
CA PRO A 98 -2.25 -3.65 -4.58
C PRO A 98 -3.59 -3.20 -5.19
N THR A 99 -3.88 -1.90 -5.20
CA THR A 99 -5.09 -1.35 -5.83
C THR A 99 -4.93 -1.08 -7.33
N GLY A 100 -3.71 -1.17 -7.86
CA GLY A 100 -3.37 -0.72 -9.20
C GLY A 100 -3.37 0.80 -9.39
N ASN A 101 -3.70 1.58 -8.34
CA ASN A 101 -3.88 3.02 -8.41
C ASN A 101 -2.71 3.80 -7.80
N CYS A 102 -2.62 5.09 -8.14
CA CYS A 102 -1.64 5.99 -7.54
C CYS A 102 -1.85 6.07 -6.01
N CYS A 103 -0.76 6.14 -5.25
CA CYS A 103 -0.82 6.21 -3.79
C CYS A 103 -1.04 7.63 -3.25
N TYR A 104 -1.24 8.63 -4.12
CA TYR A 104 -1.31 10.04 -3.70
C TYR A 104 -2.33 10.27 -2.58
N ASP A 105 -3.55 9.72 -2.71
CA ASP A 105 -4.60 9.91 -1.71
C ASP A 105 -4.22 9.28 -0.37
N VAL A 106 -3.65 8.07 -0.39
CA VAL A 106 -3.17 7.39 0.82
C VAL A 106 -2.01 8.16 1.47
N VAL A 107 -1.10 8.73 0.67
CA VAL A 107 -0.03 9.62 1.17
C VAL A 107 -0.65 10.84 1.83
N LYS A 108 -1.58 11.53 1.14
CA LYS A 108 -2.25 12.72 1.65
C LYS A 108 -2.97 12.44 2.98
N GLU A 109 -3.79 11.39 3.03
CA GLU A 109 -4.49 10.98 4.25
C GLU A 109 -3.54 10.67 5.40
N THR A 110 -2.43 9.98 5.11
CA THR A 110 -1.40 9.68 6.12
C THR A 110 -0.76 10.95 6.66
N VAL A 111 -0.40 11.89 5.78
CA VAL A 111 0.18 13.18 6.15
C VAL A 111 -0.81 14.00 6.99
N ASP A 112 -2.05 14.14 6.52
CA ASP A 112 -3.10 14.89 7.23
C ASP A 112 -3.37 14.28 8.62
N LYS A 113 -3.38 12.95 8.74
CA LYS A 113 -3.57 12.23 10.00
C LYS A 113 -2.43 12.48 10.99
N ILE A 114 -1.18 12.51 10.53
CA ILE A 114 -0.01 12.73 11.40
C ILE A 114 0.06 14.21 11.81
N LEU A 115 -0.14 15.14 10.88
CA LEU A 115 -0.12 16.59 11.15
C LEU A 115 -1.22 17.02 12.13
N LYS A 116 -2.37 16.34 12.17
CA LYS A 116 -3.44 16.61 13.16
C LYS A 116 -3.08 16.19 14.60
N LYS A 117 -2.00 15.42 14.80
CA LYS A 117 -1.57 14.92 16.11
C LYS A 117 -0.43 15.71 16.73
N ILE A 118 0.15 16.64 15.98
CA ILE A 118 1.20 17.56 16.44
C ILE A 118 0.61 18.95 16.65
#